data_AF-A0A1S2HGT3-F1
#
_entry.id   AF-A0A1S2HGT3-F1
#
_cell.length_a   1.000
_cell.length_b   1.000
_cell.length_c   1.000
_cell.angle_alpha   90.00
_cell.angle_beta   90.00
_cell.angle_gamma   90.00
#
_symmetry.space_group_name_H-M   'P 1'
#
loop_
_entity.id
_entity.type
_entity.pdbx_description
1 polymer ?
#
loop_
_entity_poly.entity_id
_entity_poly.type
_entity_poly.pdbx_seq_one_letter_code
_entity_poly.pdbx_strand_id
1 'polypeptide(L)'
;MDASEQNIRDTVDELVDEPLTERQEEVLERLAAAGGTLTAGLSGALAAQTGRSVDDVLEGAARSVVWQQRLANERDDAAGDTDPARDREDAGGQQRDHRDEQGRDQA
;
A
#
# COMPACT_ATOMS: atom_id res chain seq x y z
N MET A 1 13.20 -10.84 21.73
CA MET A 1 11.83 -10.65 21.21
C MET A 1 11.71 -11.51 19.97
N ASP A 2 10.56 -12.15 19.77
CA ASP A 2 10.30 -12.99 18.59
C ASP A 2 10.24 -12.10 17.34
N ALA A 3 10.83 -12.51 16.22
CA ALA A 3 10.93 -11.67 15.02
C ALA A 3 9.53 -11.28 14.49
N SER A 4 8.56 -12.18 14.64
CA SER A 4 7.15 -11.95 14.30
C SER A 4 6.47 -10.93 15.22
N GLU A 5 6.80 -10.93 16.52
CA GLU A 5 6.25 -9.96 17.49
C GLU A 5 6.75 -8.54 17.18
N GLN A 6 8.05 -8.41 16.86
CA GLN A 6 8.62 -7.13 16.47
C GLN A 6 8.00 -6.61 15.17
N ASN A 7 7.85 -7.47 14.15
CA ASN A 7 7.25 -7.07 12.88
C ASN A 7 5.80 -6.59 13.02
N ILE A 8 5.03 -7.24 13.90
CA ILE A 8 3.66 -6.83 14.23
C ILE A 8 3.66 -5.48 14.96
N ARG A 9 4.57 -5.27 15.94
CA ARG A 9 4.71 -3.97 16.61
C ARG A 9 5.05 -2.85 15.64
N ASP A 10 6.05 -3.06 14.78
CA ASP A 10 6.49 -2.05 13.81
C ASP A 10 5.35 -1.69 12.85
N THR A 11 4.61 -2.69 12.35
CA THR A 11 3.44 -2.45 11.48
C THR A 11 2.34 -1.67 12.20
N VAL A 12 2.06 -1.99 13.47
CA VAL A 12 1.04 -1.28 14.23
C VAL A 12 1.46 0.16 14.52
N ASP A 13 2.73 0.40 14.84
CA ASP A 13 3.29 1.73 15.07
C ASP A 13 3.13 2.64 13.84
N GLU A 14 3.30 2.10 12.63
CA GLU A 14 3.05 2.81 11.37
C GLU A 14 1.56 3.15 11.11
N LEU A 15 0.64 2.43 11.76
CA LEU A 15 -0.81 2.54 11.54
C LEU A 15 -1.53 3.35 12.62
N VAL A 16 -0.88 3.66 13.74
CA VAL A 16 -1.49 4.36 14.88
C VAL A 16 -0.93 5.76 15.03
N ASP A 17 -1.81 6.72 15.28
CA ASP A 17 -1.43 8.12 15.49
C ASP A 17 -0.95 8.42 16.92
N GLU A 18 -1.27 7.54 17.87
CA GLU A 18 -0.92 7.65 19.30
C GLU A 18 -0.30 6.33 19.80
N PRO A 19 0.61 6.38 20.80
CA PRO A 19 1.18 5.18 21.39
C PRO A 19 0.11 4.24 21.96
N LEU A 20 0.36 2.93 21.85
CA LEU A 20 -0.52 1.92 22.42
C LEU A 20 -0.60 2.05 23.94
N THR A 21 -1.79 1.80 24.48
CA THR A 21 -1.98 1.59 25.92
C THR A 21 -1.43 0.22 26.34
N GLU A 22 -1.08 0.05 27.62
CA GLU A 22 -0.57 -1.23 28.17
C GLU A 22 -1.49 -2.42 27.87
N ARG A 23 -2.82 -2.21 27.89
CA ARG A 23 -3.80 -3.26 27.57
C ARG A 23 -3.79 -3.64 26.10
N GLN A 24 -3.55 -2.69 25.20
CA GLN A 24 -3.44 -2.96 23.77
C GLN A 24 -2.13 -3.70 23.45
N GLU A 25 -1.04 -3.38 24.14
CA GLU A 25 0.21 -4.14 24.04
C GLU A 25 0.04 -5.59 24.50
N GLU A 26 -0.65 -5.83 25.62
CA GLU A 26 -0.98 -7.18 26.10
C GLU A 26 -1.83 -7.97 25.09
N VAL A 27 -2.79 -7.30 24.42
CA VAL A 27 -3.57 -7.93 23.34
C VAL A 27 -2.67 -8.28 22.16
N LEU A 28 -1.77 -7.38 21.76
CA LEU A 28 -0.85 -7.61 20.64
C LEU A 28 0.07 -8.80 20.89
N GLU A 29 0.63 -8.91 22.09
CA GLU A 29 1.48 -10.03 22.50
C GLU A 29 0.71 -11.37 22.41
N ARG A 30 -0.54 -11.41 22.87
CA ARG A 30 -1.38 -12.60 22.78
C ARG A 30 -1.73 -12.97 21.33
N LEU A 31 -1.98 -11.98 20.49
CA LEU A 31 -2.23 -12.18 19.06
C LEU A 31 -0.99 -12.71 18.35
N ALA A 32 0.20 -12.18 18.65
CA ALA A 32 1.46 -12.68 18.11
C ALA A 32 1.71 -14.15 18.51
N ALA A 33 1.52 -14.49 19.78
CA ALA A 33 1.64 -15.86 20.27
C ALA A 33 0.63 -16.83 19.63
N ALA A 34 -0.62 -16.40 19.48
CA ALA A 34 -1.65 -17.17 18.80
C ALA A 34 -1.32 -17.34 17.30
N GLY A 35 -0.85 -16.28 16.64
CA GLY A 35 -0.42 -16.30 15.24
C GLY A 35 0.73 -17.26 14.98
N GLY A 36 1.73 -17.29 15.87
CA GLY A 36 2.83 -18.26 15.81
C GLY A 36 2.35 -19.70 15.93
N THR A 37 1.42 -19.96 16.88
CA THR A 37 0.83 -21.29 17.08
C THR A 37 0.02 -21.74 15.87
N LEU A 38 -0.80 -20.85 15.30
CA LEU A 38 -1.59 -21.13 14.10
C LEU A 38 -0.68 -21.41 12.89
N THR A 39 0.36 -20.61 12.70
CA THR A 39 1.33 -20.78 11.62
C THR A 39 2.05 -22.12 11.73
N ALA A 40 2.52 -22.49 12.92
CA ALA A 40 3.16 -23.78 13.16
C ALA A 40 2.20 -24.96 12.90
N GLY A 41 0.96 -24.88 13.42
CA GLY A 41 -0.04 -25.94 13.26
C GLY A 41 -0.47 -26.13 11.80
N LEU A 42 -0.77 -25.04 11.09
CA LEU A 42 -1.19 -25.08 9.68
C LEU A 42 -0.05 -25.51 8.76
N SER A 43 1.17 -25.01 8.98
CA SER A 43 2.34 -25.40 8.17
C SER A 43 2.68 -26.87 8.37
N GLY A 44 2.59 -27.37 9.60
CA GLY A 44 2.74 -28.81 9.90
C GLY A 44 1.68 -29.68 9.24
N ALA A 45 0.40 -29.27 9.31
CA ALA A 45 -0.70 -29.99 8.68
C ALA A 45 -0.56 -30.03 7.14
N LEU A 46 -0.18 -28.90 6.53
CA LEU A 46 -0.01 -28.80 5.08
C LEU A 46 1.24 -29.56 4.59
N ALA A 47 2.33 -29.52 5.35
CA ALA A 47 3.53 -30.32 5.09
C ALA A 47 3.20 -31.82 5.09
N ALA A 48 2.48 -32.29 6.10
CA ALA A 48 2.03 -33.68 6.19
C ALA A 48 1.11 -34.07 5.02
N GLN A 49 0.20 -33.19 4.62
CA GLN A 49 -0.73 -33.46 3.52
C GLN A 49 -0.05 -33.50 2.14
N THR A 50 1.00 -32.69 1.95
CA THR A 50 1.68 -32.55 0.64
C THR A 50 2.94 -33.39 0.52
N GLY A 51 3.38 -34.04 1.61
CA GLY A 51 4.64 -34.79 1.65
C GLY A 51 5.88 -33.90 1.51
N ARG A 52 5.77 -32.62 1.89
CA ARG A 52 6.86 -31.62 1.83
C ARG A 52 7.38 -31.30 3.22
N SER A 53 8.54 -30.65 3.29
CA SER A 53 9.03 -30.11 4.56
C SER A 53 8.23 -28.88 4.98
N VAL A 54 8.21 -28.57 6.28
CA VAL A 54 7.62 -27.33 6.81
C VAL A 54 8.33 -26.11 6.21
N ASP A 55 9.65 -26.18 6.03
CA ASP A 55 10.44 -25.10 5.44
C ASP A 55 10.01 -24.82 3.99
N ASP A 56 9.79 -25.85 3.16
CA ASP A 56 9.32 -25.68 1.78
C ASP A 56 7.94 -25.01 1.72
N VAL A 57 7.07 -25.32 2.69
CA VAL A 57 5.73 -24.75 2.81
C VAL A 57 5.81 -23.27 3.19
N LEU A 58 6.62 -22.94 4.19
CA LEU A 58 6.82 -21.57 4.66
C LEU A 58 7.50 -20.71 3.58
N GLU A 59 8.49 -21.24 2.87
CA GLU A 59 9.14 -20.57 1.74
C GLU A 59 8.13 -20.26 0.62
N GLY A 60 7.31 -21.24 0.25
CA GLY A 60 6.27 -21.07 -0.78
C GLY A 60 5.22 -20.03 -0.39
N ALA A 61 4.83 -20.01 0.89
CA ALA A 61 3.92 -19.01 1.44
C ALA A 61 4.53 -17.60 1.39
N ALA A 62 5.77 -17.44 1.85
CA ALA A 62 6.48 -16.16 1.83
C ALA A 62 6.61 -15.59 0.40
N ARG A 63 6.97 -16.44 -0.57
CA ARG A 63 7.05 -16.05 -1.98
C ARG A 63 5.71 -15.60 -2.56
N SER A 64 4.62 -16.22 -2.12
CA SER A 64 3.26 -15.87 -2.54
C SER A 64 2.82 -14.51 -1.99
N VAL A 65 3.17 -14.20 -0.73
CA VAL A 65 2.87 -12.91 -0.10
C VAL A 65 3.59 -11.77 -0.83
N VAL A 66 4.89 -11.92 -1.11
CA VAL A 66 5.66 -10.92 -1.87
C VAL A 66 5.07 -10.68 -3.26
N TRP A 67 4.65 -11.75 -3.93
CA TRP A 67 3.98 -11.64 -5.22
C TRP A 67 2.65 -10.89 -5.13
N GLN A 68 1.83 -11.16 -4.12
CA GLN A 68 0.56 -10.46 -3.90
C GLN A 68 0.75 -8.98 -3.56
N GLN A 69 1.76 -8.64 -2.75
CA GLN A 69 2.12 -7.25 -2.45
C GLN A 69 2.53 -6.49 -3.71
N ARG A 70 3.35 -7.11 -4.57
CA ARG A 70 3.72 -6.51 -5.85
C ARG A 70 2.49 -6.21 -6.72
N LEU A 71 1.56 -7.17 -6.83
CA LEU A 71 0.32 -6.98 -7.59
C LEU A 71 -0.61 -5.91 -6.99
N ALA A 72 -0.60 -5.74 -5.67
CA ALA A 72 -1.37 -4.69 -5.01
C ALA A 72 -0.78 -3.30 -5.34
N ASN A 73 0.54 -3.14 -5.21
CA ASN A 73 1.23 -1.89 -5.53
C ASN A 73 1.05 -1.51 -7.01
N GLU A 74 1.17 -2.48 -7.94
CA GLU A 74 0.94 -2.24 -9.38
C GLU A 74 -0.49 -1.75 -9.68
N ARG A 75 -1.49 -2.14 -8.87
CA ARG A 75 -2.88 -1.67 -9.01
C ARG A 75 -3.07 -0.26 -8.45
N ASP A 76 -2.41 0.06 -7.34
CA ASP A 76 -2.48 1.39 -6.73
C ASP A 76 -1.77 2.43 -7.61
N ASP A 77 -0.62 2.07 -8.20
CA ASP A 77 0.10 2.89 -9.17
C ASP A 77 -0.75 3.17 -10.43
N ALA A 78 -1.46 2.15 -10.92
CA ALA A 78 -2.36 2.28 -12.08
C ALA A 78 -3.62 3.12 -11.77
N ALA A 79 -4.06 3.19 -10.50
CA ALA A 79 -5.18 4.03 -10.08
C ALA A 79 -4.77 5.50 -9.85
N GLY A 80 -3.48 5.77 -9.60
CA GLY A 80 -2.93 7.11 -9.39
C GLY A 80 -2.67 7.93 -10.65
N ASP A 81 -2.67 7.32 -11.85
CA ASP A 81 -2.34 8.01 -13.12
C ASP A 81 -3.56 8.68 -13.81
N THR A 82 -4.78 8.47 -13.31
CA THR A 82 -5.95 9.25 -13.73
C THR A 82 -6.08 10.53 -12.92
N ASP A 83 -5.19 11.50 -13.17
CA ASP A 83 -5.37 12.89 -12.71
C ASP A 83 -6.18 13.67 -13.76
N PRO A 84 -7.49 13.94 -13.56
CA PRO A 84 -8.31 14.71 -14.49
C PRO A 84 -7.95 16.21 -14.52
N ALA A 85 -6.95 16.67 -13.76
CA ALA A 85 -6.57 18.07 -13.70
C ALA A 85 -5.70 18.54 -14.88
N ARG A 86 -5.02 17.64 -15.61
CA ARG A 86 -4.11 18.02 -16.70
C ARG A 86 -4.78 18.33 -18.05
N ASP A 87 -6.05 18.00 -18.21
CA ASP A 87 -6.80 18.25 -19.46
C ASP A 87 -7.56 19.60 -19.49
N ARG A 88 -7.45 20.44 -18.45
CA ARG A 88 -8.24 21.69 -18.35
C ARG A 88 -7.45 22.98 -18.66
N GLU A 89 -6.15 22.91 -18.94
CA GLU A 89 -5.33 24.12 -19.11
C GLU A 89 -5.23 24.63 -20.56
N ASP A 90 -5.73 23.90 -21.55
CA ASP A 90 -5.59 24.28 -22.97
C ASP A 90 -6.84 24.94 -23.60
N ALA A 91 -7.77 25.42 -22.77
CA ALA A 91 -8.99 26.11 -23.23
C ALA A 91 -9.15 27.49 -22.56
N GLY A 92 -8.61 28.54 -23.19
CA GLY A 92 -9.18 29.89 -23.05
C GLY A 92 -8.25 31.08 -22.82
N GLY A 93 -6.93 30.94 -23.00
CA GLY A 93 -5.98 32.01 -22.70
C GLY A 93 -5.41 32.73 -23.92
N GLN A 94 -6.21 33.45 -24.74
CA GLN A 94 -5.65 34.45 -25.66
C GLN A 94 -6.37 35.81 -25.60
N GLN A 95 -5.58 36.73 -25.04
CA GLN A 95 -5.72 38.16 -24.83
C GLN A 95 -5.97 39.00 -26.09
N ARG A 96 -6.75 40.07 -25.90
CA ARG A 96 -6.59 41.44 -26.43
C ARG A 96 -7.00 41.71 -27.88
N ASP A 97 -8.30 41.95 -28.08
CA ASP A 97 -8.74 42.90 -29.09
C ASP A 97 -8.37 44.33 -28.65
N HIS A 98 -7.40 44.88 -29.37
CA HIS A 98 -6.93 46.24 -29.24
C HIS A 98 -8.06 47.23 -29.59
N ARG A 99 -8.46 47.98 -28.58
CA ARG A 99 -9.35 49.13 -28.70
C ARG A 99 -8.55 50.39 -29.08
N ASP A 100 -8.97 50.97 -30.21
CA ASP A 100 -9.01 52.40 -30.60
C ASP A 100 -7.77 53.17 -31.12
N GLU A 101 -8.04 53.81 -32.27
CA GLU A 101 -7.60 55.14 -32.74
C GLU A 101 -6.18 55.35 -33.32
N GLN A 102 -6.11 55.57 -34.65
CA GLN A 102 -5.74 56.87 -35.26
C GLN A 102 -5.52 56.77 -36.79
N GLY A 103 -6.05 57.73 -37.56
CA GLY A 103 -5.46 58.13 -38.84
C GLY A 103 -6.40 58.28 -40.04
N ARG A 104 -6.84 59.52 -40.28
CA ARG A 104 -7.38 60.02 -41.55
C ARG A 104 -6.38 59.81 -42.70
N ASP A 105 -6.83 59.41 -43.89
CA ASP A 105 -6.82 60.23 -45.14
C ASP A 105 -7.13 59.44 -46.43
N GLN A 106 -8.06 60.01 -47.20
CA GLN A 106 -8.13 60.16 -48.68
C GLN A 106 -7.97 58.95 -49.64
N ALA A 107 -9.03 58.65 -50.40
CA ALA A 107 -9.16 58.97 -51.85
C ALA A 107 -10.55 58.61 -52.38
#